data_AF-A0A341EL42-F1
#
_entry.id   AF-A0A341EL42-F1
#
_cell.length_a   1.000
_cell.length_b   1.000
_cell.length_c   1.000
_cell.angle_alpha   90.00
_cell.angle_beta   90.00
_cell.angle_gamma   90.00
#
_symmetry.space_group_name_H-M   'P 1'
#
loop_
_entity.id
_entity.type
_entity.pdbx_description
1 polymer ?
#
loop_
_entity_poly.entity_id
_entity_poly.type
_entity_poly.pdbx_seq_one_letter_code
_entity_poly.pdbx_strand_id
1 'polypeptide(L)'
;MGRDRKNERRAEHFTAMTRNMMETPAWRALSPCAQALYPWLRLEWRGAKANNNGKLRLSVRQAAERMGVNVKTAARAFHDLQAKGFVVVVEPARLGLGGEAKSPAFELTEISLPHSDRSAGRRLYVDWKPGADFNVQKGAVHNPRGGNPRKTAQLMKLVGADL
;
A
#
# COMPACT_ATOMS: atom_id res chain seq x y z
N MET A 1 -22.84 27.74 27.82
CA MET A 1 -21.85 26.83 27.21
C MET A 1 -22.45 25.44 27.07
N GLY A 2 -23.23 25.19 26.00
CA GLY A 2 -23.83 23.89 25.74
C GLY A 2 -22.77 22.92 25.19
N ARG A 3 -22.47 21.84 25.92
CA ARG A 3 -21.65 20.75 25.39
C ARG A 3 -22.47 19.98 24.37
N ASP A 4 -22.04 20.02 23.11
CA ASP A 4 -22.57 19.22 22.02
C ASP A 4 -22.31 17.73 22.32
N ARG A 5 -23.31 17.01 22.83
CA ARG A 5 -23.25 15.55 23.14
C ARG A 5 -23.06 14.67 21.89
N LYS A 6 -23.05 15.28 20.69
CA LYS A 6 -22.97 14.56 19.41
C LYS A 6 -21.61 13.91 19.16
N ASN A 7 -20.57 14.30 19.91
CA ASN A 7 -19.21 13.81 19.69
C ASN A 7 -18.80 12.63 20.59
N GLU A 8 -19.64 12.22 21.55
CA GLU A 8 -19.31 11.20 22.56
C GLU A 8 -19.55 9.75 22.07
N ARG A 9 -20.10 9.55 20.85
CA ARG A 9 -20.34 8.23 20.25
C ARG A 9 -19.61 8.05 18.91
N ARG A 10 -18.37 8.53 18.78
CA ARG A 10 -17.53 8.03 17.67
C ARG A 10 -17.23 6.56 17.97
N ALA A 11 -17.99 5.67 17.34
CA ALA A 11 -17.70 4.25 17.35
C ALA A 11 -16.24 4.05 16.94
N GLU A 12 -15.56 3.15 17.65
CA GLU A 12 -14.19 2.78 17.32
C GLU A 12 -14.11 2.33 15.85
N HIS A 13 -13.04 2.72 15.17
CA HIS A 13 -12.82 2.32 13.79
C HIS A 13 -12.13 0.96 13.76
N PHE A 14 -12.89 -0.08 13.45
CA PHE A 14 -12.38 -1.44 13.35
C PHE A 14 -12.53 -1.98 11.92
N THR A 15 -11.85 -3.10 11.66
CA THR A 15 -12.02 -3.82 10.41
C THR A 15 -12.06 -5.32 10.63
N ALA A 16 -12.81 -6.03 9.78
CA ALA A 16 -12.98 -7.47 9.87
C ALA A 16 -11.99 -8.19 8.97
N MET A 17 -11.29 -9.16 9.55
CA MET A 17 -10.44 -10.12 8.85
C MET A 17 -11.13 -11.48 8.90
N THR A 18 -11.31 -12.14 7.76
CA THR A 18 -11.95 -13.46 7.74
C THR A 18 -10.91 -14.58 7.85
N ARG A 19 -11.21 -15.59 8.66
CA ARG A 19 -10.36 -16.79 8.79
C ARG A 19 -10.13 -17.46 7.43
N ASN A 20 -11.17 -17.59 6.63
CA ASN A 20 -11.08 -18.22 5.31
C ASN A 20 -10.04 -17.54 4.41
N MET A 21 -9.99 -16.20 4.40
CA MET A 21 -8.95 -15.46 3.67
C MET A 21 -7.56 -15.71 4.27
N MET A 22 -7.43 -15.65 5.59
CA MET A 22 -6.14 -15.82 6.27
C MET A 22 -5.57 -17.25 6.19
N GLU A 23 -6.41 -18.24 5.89
CA GLU A 23 -5.98 -19.63 5.71
C GLU A 23 -5.58 -19.97 4.27
N THR A 24 -5.81 -19.06 3.32
CA THR A 24 -5.42 -19.26 1.92
C THR A 24 -3.91 -19.47 1.77
N PRO A 25 -3.47 -20.26 0.76
CA PRO A 25 -2.05 -20.39 0.44
C PRO A 25 -1.37 -19.03 0.21
N ALA A 26 -2.08 -18.10 -0.43
CA ALA A 26 -1.60 -16.76 -0.72
C ALA A 26 -1.31 -15.96 0.57
N TRP A 27 -2.19 -16.01 1.57
CA TRP A 27 -1.97 -15.32 2.85
C TRP A 27 -0.76 -15.88 3.58
N ARG A 28 -0.63 -17.22 3.62
CA ARG A 28 0.52 -17.89 4.26
C ARG A 28 1.85 -17.57 3.57
N ALA A 29 1.81 -17.31 2.26
CA ALA A 29 2.99 -16.95 1.48
C ALA A 29 3.41 -15.48 1.62
N LEU A 30 2.56 -14.62 2.19
CA LEU A 30 2.91 -13.22 2.47
C LEU A 30 4.06 -13.15 3.48
N SER A 31 4.95 -12.18 3.28
CA SER A 31 5.88 -11.77 4.31
C SER A 31 5.14 -11.25 5.56
N PRO A 32 5.74 -11.34 6.76
CA PRO A 32 5.14 -10.80 7.98
C PRO A 32 4.77 -9.31 7.88
N CYS A 33 5.59 -8.52 7.18
CA CYS A 33 5.31 -7.11 6.93
C CYS A 33 4.09 -6.90 6.04
N ALA A 34 3.87 -7.77 5.04
CA ALA A 34 2.69 -7.68 4.18
C ALA A 34 1.42 -8.11 4.91
N GLN A 35 1.49 -9.14 5.76
CA GLN A 35 0.39 -9.52 6.66
C GLN A 35 0.05 -8.37 7.63
N ALA A 36 1.06 -7.70 8.20
CA ALA A 36 0.85 -6.53 9.07
C ALA A 36 0.29 -5.30 8.33
N LEU A 37 0.65 -5.11 7.05
CA LEU A 37 0.17 -3.99 6.23
C LEU A 37 -1.32 -4.12 5.87
N TYR A 38 -1.79 -5.33 5.62
CA TYR A 38 -3.13 -5.55 5.07
C TYR A 38 -4.26 -4.97 5.93
N PRO A 39 -4.28 -5.15 7.27
CA PRO A 39 -5.28 -4.51 8.15
C PRO A 39 -5.27 -2.98 8.04
N TRP A 40 -4.11 -2.35 7.91
CA TRP A 40 -4.01 -0.89 7.77
C TRP A 40 -4.62 -0.39 6.46
N LEU A 41 -4.47 -1.14 5.37
CA LEU A 41 -5.17 -0.85 4.12
C LEU A 41 -6.67 -1.08 4.22
N ARG A 42 -7.06 -2.16 4.91
CA ARG A 42 -8.46 -2.51 5.13
C ARG A 42 -9.21 -1.47 5.96
N LEU A 43 -8.52 -0.83 6.89
CA LEU A 43 -9.02 0.31 7.67
C LEU A 43 -9.21 1.58 6.81
N GLU A 44 -8.60 1.72 5.64
CA GLU A 44 -8.90 2.87 4.75
C GLU A 44 -10.26 2.76 4.05
N TRP A 45 -10.90 1.57 4.11
CA TRP A 45 -12.20 1.33 3.49
C TRP A 45 -13.35 1.82 4.36
N ARG A 46 -14.22 2.67 3.79
CA ARG A 46 -15.28 3.39 4.51
C ARG A 46 -16.59 2.60 4.68
N GLY A 47 -16.58 1.30 4.41
CA GLY A 47 -17.77 0.47 4.50
C GLY A 47 -18.61 0.43 3.22
N ALA A 48 -19.59 -0.48 3.18
CA ALA A 48 -20.42 -0.72 2.00
C ALA A 48 -21.28 0.50 1.60
N LYS A 49 -21.79 1.26 2.58
CA LYS A 49 -22.63 2.45 2.34
C LYS A 49 -21.87 3.62 1.70
N ALA A 50 -20.54 3.66 1.87
CA ALA A 50 -19.67 4.69 1.35
C ALA A 50 -18.45 4.07 0.66
N ASN A 51 -18.69 3.05 -0.16
CA ASN A 51 -17.65 2.21 -0.73
C ASN A 51 -16.65 3.04 -1.55
N ASN A 52 -15.43 3.16 -1.04
CA ASN A 52 -14.31 3.84 -1.69
C ASN A 52 -13.27 2.85 -2.22
N ASN A 53 -13.61 1.57 -2.37
CA ASN A 53 -12.69 0.58 -2.93
C ASN A 53 -12.25 1.00 -4.36
N GLY A 54 -10.98 0.78 -4.68
CA GLY A 54 -10.33 1.30 -5.89
C GLY A 54 -9.85 2.76 -5.76
N LYS A 55 -10.24 3.45 -4.68
CA LYS A 55 -9.77 4.81 -4.34
C LYS A 55 -9.07 4.84 -2.97
N LEU A 56 -8.71 3.69 -2.41
CA LEU A 56 -8.02 3.59 -1.13
C LEU A 56 -6.62 4.20 -1.27
N ARG A 57 -6.20 5.02 -0.31
CA ARG A 57 -4.88 5.67 -0.35
C ARG A 57 -4.20 5.56 0.99
N LEU A 58 -3.12 4.79 1.02
CA LEU A 58 -2.17 4.74 2.11
C LEU A 58 -0.78 4.87 1.50
N SER A 59 -0.09 5.97 1.79
CA SER A 59 1.26 6.15 1.27
C SER A 59 2.24 5.16 1.91
N VAL A 60 3.31 4.83 1.21
CA VAL A 60 4.37 3.97 1.74
C VAL A 60 4.97 4.53 3.04
N ARG A 61 5.08 5.86 3.16
CA ARG A 61 5.60 6.52 4.37
C ARG A 61 4.65 6.37 5.56
N GLN A 62 3.35 6.61 5.35
CA GLN A 62 2.33 6.39 6.38
C GLN A 62 2.27 4.91 6.79
N ALA A 63 2.34 3.99 5.84
CA ALA A 63 2.40 2.56 6.14
C ALA A 63 3.64 2.19 6.96
N ALA A 64 4.81 2.74 6.61
CA ALA A 64 6.05 2.52 7.34
C ALA A 64 5.95 3.01 8.80
N GLU A 65 5.41 4.21 8.99
CA GLU A 65 5.15 4.78 10.33
C GLU A 65 4.19 3.91 11.14
N ARG A 66 3.03 3.55 10.57
CA ARG A 66 2.01 2.72 11.25
C ARG A 66 2.51 1.32 11.62
N MET A 67 3.38 0.74 10.80
CA MET A 67 3.97 -0.59 11.05
C MET A 67 5.27 -0.55 11.86
N GLY A 68 5.85 0.64 12.09
CA GLY A 68 7.15 0.76 12.77
C GLY A 68 8.33 0.17 11.99
N VAL A 69 8.29 0.22 10.65
CA VAL A 69 9.35 -0.32 9.78
C VAL A 69 9.95 0.76 8.89
N ASN A 70 11.08 0.47 8.25
CA ASN A 70 11.63 1.40 7.27
C ASN A 70 10.76 1.47 5.99
N VAL A 71 10.86 2.59 5.27
CA VAL A 71 10.07 2.88 4.06
C VAL A 71 10.28 1.83 2.95
N LYS A 72 11.48 1.27 2.80
CA LYS A 72 11.76 0.24 1.78
C LYS A 72 11.06 -1.08 2.12
N THR A 73 11.02 -1.45 3.40
CA THR A 73 10.29 -2.63 3.89
C THR A 73 8.79 -2.46 3.66
N ALA A 74 8.23 -1.30 3.98
CA ALA A 74 6.83 -1.01 3.67
C ALA A 74 6.54 -1.06 2.16
N ALA A 75 7.44 -0.54 1.31
CA ALA A 75 7.30 -0.64 -0.14
C ALA A 75 7.27 -2.09 -0.63
N ARG A 76 8.16 -2.95 -0.08
CA ARG A 76 8.18 -4.38 -0.38
C ARG A 76 6.89 -5.07 0.06
N ALA A 77 6.32 -4.70 1.21
CA ALA A 77 5.05 -5.22 1.68
C ALA A 77 3.88 -4.90 0.71
N PHE A 78 3.85 -3.69 0.14
CA PHE A 78 2.89 -3.35 -0.92
C PHE A 78 3.06 -4.19 -2.19
N HIS A 79 4.31 -4.44 -2.60
CA HIS A 79 4.59 -5.30 -3.74
C HIS A 79 4.15 -6.75 -3.49
N ASP A 80 4.37 -7.23 -2.27
CA ASP A 80 4.03 -8.58 -1.86
C ASP A 80 2.50 -8.81 -1.85
N LEU A 81 1.74 -7.84 -1.32
CA LEU A 81 0.27 -7.86 -1.40
C LEU A 81 -0.25 -7.86 -2.84
N GLN A 82 0.41 -7.14 -3.76
CA GLN A 82 0.08 -7.18 -5.19
C GLN A 82 0.40 -8.56 -5.79
N ALA A 83 1.60 -9.07 -5.55
CA ALA A 83 2.07 -10.35 -6.06
C ALA A 83 1.16 -11.52 -5.67
N LYS A 84 0.59 -11.47 -4.45
CA LYS A 84 -0.34 -12.49 -3.94
C LYS A 84 -1.82 -12.16 -4.16
N GLY A 85 -2.13 -11.13 -4.94
CA GLY A 85 -3.49 -10.83 -5.38
C GLY A 85 -4.41 -10.24 -4.31
N PHE A 86 -3.88 -9.71 -3.22
CA PHE A 86 -4.68 -9.04 -2.17
C PHE A 86 -5.04 -7.61 -2.54
N VAL A 87 -4.15 -6.94 -3.28
CA VAL A 87 -4.28 -5.53 -3.66
C VAL A 87 -3.98 -5.35 -5.13
N VAL A 88 -4.72 -4.46 -5.80
CA VAL A 88 -4.40 -3.98 -7.15
C VAL A 88 -4.21 -2.47 -7.13
N VAL A 89 -3.18 -1.97 -7.82
CA VAL A 89 -3.02 -0.53 -8.07
C VAL A 89 -3.97 -0.13 -9.19
N VAL A 90 -4.95 0.71 -8.87
CA VAL A 90 -5.92 1.24 -9.83
C VAL A 90 -5.42 2.54 -10.47
N GLU A 91 -4.75 3.39 -9.67
CA GLU A 91 -4.09 4.59 -10.17
C GLU A 91 -2.62 4.59 -9.71
N PRO A 92 -1.64 4.74 -10.63
CA PRO A 92 -0.25 4.93 -10.25
C PRO A 92 -0.06 6.17 -9.36
N ALA A 93 1.01 6.15 -8.57
CA ALA A 93 1.53 7.36 -7.96
C ALA A 93 1.97 8.32 -9.07
N ARG A 94 1.63 9.61 -8.93
CA ARG A 94 2.04 10.66 -9.88
C ARG A 94 2.61 11.85 -9.13
N LEU A 95 3.70 12.42 -9.65
CA LEU A 95 4.22 13.70 -9.19
C LEU A 95 3.52 14.80 -9.99
N GLY A 96 2.75 15.66 -9.32
CA GLY A 96 2.13 16.81 -9.95
C GLY A 96 3.19 17.85 -10.36
N LEU A 97 2.86 18.67 -11.36
CA LEU A 97 3.74 19.75 -11.85
C LEU A 97 4.12 20.76 -10.76
N GLY A 98 3.25 20.94 -9.75
CA GLY A 98 3.51 21.79 -8.57
C GLY A 98 4.24 21.10 -7.42
N GLY A 99 4.80 19.90 -7.62
CA GLY A 99 5.51 19.15 -6.56
C GLY A 99 4.61 18.37 -5.59
N GLU A 100 3.29 18.45 -5.73
CA GLU A 100 2.36 17.63 -4.97
C GLU A 100 2.38 16.18 -5.46
N ALA A 101 2.91 15.28 -4.64
CA ALA A 101 2.89 13.85 -4.93
C ALA A 101 1.54 13.24 -4.56
N LYS A 102 0.83 12.66 -5.55
CA LYS A 102 -0.39 11.90 -5.31
C LYS A 102 -0.02 10.44 -5.05
N SER A 103 -0.38 9.94 -3.87
CA SER A 103 -0.22 8.52 -3.52
C SER A 103 -1.05 7.62 -4.44
N PRO A 104 -0.60 6.38 -4.71
CA PRO A 104 -1.34 5.45 -5.56
C PRO A 104 -2.73 5.15 -4.98
N ALA A 105 -3.68 4.81 -5.86
CA ALA A 105 -4.99 4.33 -5.46
C ALA A 105 -5.02 2.79 -5.50
N PHE A 106 -5.57 2.18 -4.48
CA PHE A 106 -5.63 0.74 -4.32
C PHE A 106 -7.07 0.22 -4.34
N GLU A 107 -7.23 -0.95 -4.94
CA GLU A 107 -8.35 -1.87 -4.76
C GLU A 107 -7.92 -2.97 -3.79
N LEU A 108 -8.76 -3.27 -2.80
CA LEU A 108 -8.72 -4.52 -2.06
C LEU A 108 -9.56 -5.54 -2.83
N THR A 109 -8.93 -6.60 -3.31
CA THR A 109 -9.57 -7.53 -4.25
C THR A 109 -10.68 -8.34 -3.60
N GLU A 110 -10.72 -8.47 -2.27
CA GLU A 110 -11.82 -9.13 -1.57
C GLU A 110 -13.13 -8.34 -1.57
N ILE A 111 -13.06 -7.03 -1.77
CA ILE A 111 -14.22 -6.12 -1.72
C ILE A 111 -14.67 -5.83 -3.14
N SER A 112 -15.99 -5.81 -3.35
CA SER A 112 -16.57 -5.34 -4.61
C SER A 112 -16.21 -3.88 -4.91
N LEU A 113 -16.02 -3.53 -6.18
CA LEU A 113 -15.90 -2.12 -6.57
C LEU A 113 -17.29 -1.44 -6.48
N PRO A 114 -17.37 -0.11 -6.31
CA PRO A 114 -18.64 0.59 -6.12
C PRO A 114 -19.66 0.47 -7.26
N HIS A 115 -19.20 0.17 -8.48
CA HIS A 115 -20.03 0.06 -9.69
C HIS A 115 -19.79 -1.25 -10.45
N SER A 116 -19.38 -2.32 -9.77
CA SER A 116 -19.25 -3.62 -10.43
C SER A 116 -20.56 -4.40 -10.35
N ASP A 117 -20.91 -5.08 -11.44
CA ASP A 117 -22.09 -5.97 -11.52
C ASP A 117 -21.93 -7.25 -10.66
N ARG A 118 -20.74 -7.47 -10.10
CA ARG A 118 -20.46 -8.59 -9.20
C ARG A 118 -20.87 -8.21 -7.77
N SER A 119 -21.57 -9.12 -7.09
CA SER A 119 -21.90 -8.98 -5.67
C SER A 119 -20.71 -9.23 -4.73
N ALA A 120 -19.63 -9.83 -5.23
CA ALA A 120 -18.41 -10.13 -4.49
C ALA A 120 -17.17 -9.51 -5.14
N GLY A 121 -16.15 -9.23 -4.33
CA GLY A 121 -14.83 -8.85 -4.84
C GLY A 121 -14.19 -9.98 -5.66
N ARG A 122 -13.19 -9.61 -6.48
CA ARG A 122 -12.49 -10.54 -7.37
C ARG A 122 -11.73 -11.64 -6.64
N ARG A 123 -11.25 -11.37 -5.42
CA ARG A 123 -10.50 -12.29 -4.56
C ARG A 123 -9.34 -13.00 -5.28
N LEU A 124 -8.50 -12.24 -6.00
CA LEU A 124 -7.41 -12.81 -6.82
C LEU A 124 -6.46 -13.72 -6.03
N TYR A 125 -6.31 -13.48 -4.72
CA TYR A 125 -5.54 -14.34 -3.81
C TYR A 125 -6.05 -15.79 -3.73
N VAL A 126 -7.30 -16.07 -4.12
CA VAL A 126 -7.84 -17.44 -4.19
C VAL A 126 -7.22 -18.21 -5.35
N ASP A 127 -6.93 -17.52 -6.46
CA ASP A 127 -6.37 -18.12 -7.67
C ASP A 127 -4.83 -18.20 -7.64
N TRP A 128 -4.20 -17.53 -6.68
CA TRP A 128 -2.74 -17.52 -6.53
C TRP A 128 -2.18 -18.91 -6.18
N LYS A 129 -1.02 -19.23 -6.76
CA LYS A 129 -0.28 -20.48 -6.49
C LYS A 129 1.21 -20.16 -6.29
N PRO A 130 1.97 -20.98 -5.53
CA PRO A 130 3.41 -20.81 -5.40
C PRO A 130 4.09 -20.71 -6.77
N GLY A 131 4.88 -19.65 -6.97
CA GLY A 131 5.57 -19.38 -8.25
C GLY A 131 4.72 -18.69 -9.31
N ALA A 132 3.43 -18.46 -9.07
CA ALA A 132 2.50 -17.78 -9.98
C ALA A 132 2.07 -16.41 -9.42
N ASP A 133 3.05 -15.56 -9.13
CA ASP A 133 2.80 -14.21 -8.63
C ASP A 133 2.12 -13.33 -9.71
N PHE A 134 1.13 -12.55 -9.29
CA PHE A 134 0.50 -11.54 -10.12
C PHE A 134 1.48 -10.38 -10.43
N ASN A 135 1.19 -9.63 -11.50
CA ASN A 135 2.02 -8.50 -11.89
C ASN A 135 2.05 -7.42 -10.79
N VAL A 136 3.26 -6.94 -10.48
CA VAL A 136 3.49 -5.90 -9.46
C VAL A 136 3.80 -4.58 -10.14
N GLN A 137 2.97 -3.57 -9.89
CA GLN A 137 3.25 -2.22 -10.37
C GLN A 137 4.29 -1.55 -9.47
N LYS A 138 5.49 -1.36 -10.02
CA LYS A 138 6.58 -0.63 -9.36
C LYS A 138 6.53 0.85 -9.74
N GLY A 139 6.78 1.75 -8.79
CA GLY A 139 6.91 3.18 -9.07
C GLY A 139 8.10 3.46 -10.01
N ALA A 140 7.94 4.42 -10.92
CA ALA A 140 9.03 4.83 -11.80
C ALA A 140 10.20 5.41 -10.99
N VAL A 141 11.41 4.91 -11.27
CA VAL A 141 12.63 5.46 -10.67
C VAL A 141 13.05 6.67 -11.50
N HIS A 142 12.88 7.89 -10.97
CA HIS A 142 13.26 9.13 -11.65
C HIS A 142 14.80 9.31 -11.77
N ASN A 143 15.60 8.43 -11.15
CA ASN A 143 17.06 8.41 -11.32
C ASN A 143 17.54 7.01 -11.77
N PRO A 144 17.36 6.64 -13.04
CA PRO A 144 17.75 5.32 -13.55
C PRO A 144 19.27 5.10 -13.56
N ARG A 145 20.09 6.18 -13.50
CA ARG A 145 21.55 6.11 -13.56
C ARG A 145 22.27 6.21 -12.21
N GLY A 146 21.53 6.36 -11.10
CA GLY A 146 22.09 6.23 -9.75
C GLY A 146 23.23 7.19 -9.38
N GLY A 147 23.40 8.31 -10.09
CA GLY A 147 24.38 9.33 -9.69
C GLY A 147 23.90 10.03 -8.42
N ASN A 148 24.57 9.80 -7.29
CA ASN A 148 24.38 10.60 -6.08
C ASN A 148 25.42 11.73 -6.09
N PRO A 149 25.07 12.96 -6.50
CA PRO A 149 26.04 14.06 -6.65
C PRO A 149 26.78 14.38 -5.34
N ARG A 150 26.19 14.05 -4.18
CA ARG A 150 26.86 14.20 -2.88
C ARG A 150 28.01 13.22 -2.66
N LYS A 151 27.91 11.98 -3.17
CA LYS A 151 29.00 11.00 -3.07
C LYS A 151 30.14 11.35 -4.03
N THR A 152 29.83 11.82 -5.24
CA THR A 152 30.83 12.23 -6.23
C THR A 152 31.62 13.46 -5.76
N ALA A 153 30.94 14.46 -5.18
CA ALA A 153 31.61 15.64 -4.63
C ALA A 153 32.50 15.32 -3.41
N GLN A 154 32.11 14.36 -2.59
CA GLN A 154 32.91 13.92 -1.42
C GLN A 154 34.13 13.11 -1.85
N LEU A 155 34.01 12.28 -2.90
CA LEU A 155 35.13 11.56 -3.52
C LEU A 155 36.12 12.51 -4.21
N MET A 156 35.62 13.52 -4.93
CA MET A 156 36.45 14.54 -5.59
C MET A 156 37.25 15.39 -4.60
N LYS A 157 36.70 15.70 -3.42
CA LYS A 157 37.44 16.39 -2.35
C LYS A 157 38.54 15.54 -1.70
N LEU A 158 38.41 14.21 -1.73
CA LEU A 158 39.40 13.28 -1.19
C LEU A 158 40.56 13.01 -2.16
N VAL A 159 40.33 13.12 -3.47
CA VAL A 159 41.36 12.90 -4.50
C VAL A 159 42.17 14.17 -4.81
N GLY A 160 41.63 15.36 -4.51
CA GLY A 160 42.31 16.64 -4.73
C GLY A 160 43.21 17.14 -3.60
N ALA A 161 43.61 16.28 -2.66
CA ALA A 161 44.46 16.64 -1.50
C ALA A 161 45.91 16.11 -1.57
N ASP A 162 46.29 15.44 -2.66
CA ASP A 162 47.64 14.87 -2.88
C ASP A 162 48.32 15.41 -4.15
N LEU A 163 48.31 16.73 -4.35
CA LEU A 163 49.25 17.49 -5.21
C LEU A 163 49.48 18.88 -4.59
#